data_AF-A0A1F6H914-F1
#
_entry.id   AF-A0A1F6H914-F1
#
_cell.length_a   1.000
_cell.length_b   1.000
_cell.length_c   1.000
_cell.angle_alpha   90.00
_cell.angle_beta   90.00
_cell.angle_gamma   90.00
#
_symmetry.space_group_name_H-M   'P 1'
#
loop_
_entity.id
_entity.type
_entity.pdbx_description
1 polymer ?
#
loop_
_entity_poly.entity_id
_entity_poly.type
_entity_poly.pdbx_seq_one_letter_code
_entity_poly.pdbx_strand_id
1 'polypeptide(L)'
;MSGHSKWSQIKRQKGVADIKKGRTFTKISNAITIAVKQGGGVTDPDQNFRLRLAIDSSKAANMPKENIERAIKRAISKEAGDIEEVIYEGFAPGGKVSLIIEAATDNVQRTSATIKSIFNKSGANFGQPGSVMYQFKQIGRIIVNKKGTTFEKIFEEAVNLGAEDVEDVNDEVFIYANVGNIKEVRDGLSEQGIEVLDSEISKIPVATISLDEDLQSKTKVEKFIESLEELDDVQKVYSNLE
;
A
#
# COMPACT_ATOMS: atom_id res chain seq x y z
N MET A 1 5.08 16.28 22.41
CA MET A 1 5.85 15.72 21.29
C MET A 1 4.86 15.32 20.21
N SER A 2 4.60 16.26 19.31
CA SER A 2 3.68 16.08 18.18
C SER A 2 4.35 15.18 17.15
N GLY A 3 4.08 13.88 17.26
CA GLY A 3 4.59 12.83 16.39
C GLY A 3 4.13 13.02 14.96
N HIS A 4 4.98 13.68 14.18
CA HIS A 4 4.99 13.55 12.73
C HIS A 4 5.67 12.24 12.39
N SER A 5 5.06 11.10 12.74
CA SER A 5 5.49 9.83 12.17
C SER A 5 4.91 9.71 10.76
N LYS A 6 5.70 9.15 9.86
CA LYS A 6 5.46 8.38 8.62
C LYS A 6 4.03 7.95 8.32
N TRP A 7 3.22 7.77 9.36
CA TRP A 7 1.88 7.21 9.35
C TRP A 7 0.75 8.24 9.48
N SER A 8 1.07 9.50 9.82
CA SER A 8 0.16 10.65 9.69
C SER A 8 -0.23 10.92 8.22
N GLN A 9 0.63 10.57 7.26
CA GLN A 9 0.32 10.59 5.83
C GLN A 9 -0.62 9.45 5.40
N ILE A 10 -0.53 8.25 6.00
CA ILE A 10 -1.49 7.16 5.73
C ILE A 10 -2.89 7.49 6.27
N LYS A 11 -2.98 8.13 7.44
CA LYS A 11 -4.27 8.57 8.02
C LYS A 11 -5.05 9.54 7.11
N ARG A 12 -4.36 10.30 6.23
CA ARG A 12 -4.98 11.21 5.24
C ARG A 12 -5.76 10.49 4.12
N GLN A 13 -5.67 9.16 3.99
CA GLN A 13 -6.43 8.41 2.99
C GLN A 13 -7.89 8.14 3.38
N LYS A 14 -8.29 8.34 4.65
CA LYS A 14 -9.70 8.30 5.06
C LYS A 14 -10.31 9.71 5.07
N GLY A 15 -10.88 10.11 3.93
CA GLY A 15 -11.91 11.14 3.86
C GLY A 15 -11.64 12.29 2.89
N VAL A 16 -12.07 12.15 1.63
CA VAL A 16 -12.68 13.23 0.82
C VAL A 16 -13.67 12.58 -0.18
N ALA A 17 -14.88 13.12 -0.26
CA ALA A 17 -16.06 12.50 -0.88
C ALA A 17 -15.97 12.34 -2.42
N ASP A 18 -16.41 11.16 -2.86
CA ASP A 18 -16.76 10.71 -4.23
C ASP A 18 -15.66 10.62 -5.30
N ILE A 19 -14.88 11.68 -5.57
CA ILE A 19 -13.82 11.61 -6.61
C ILE A 19 -12.67 10.70 -6.15
N LYS A 20 -12.28 10.79 -4.87
CA LYS A 20 -11.30 9.85 -4.31
C LYS A 20 -11.87 8.43 -4.28
N LYS A 21 -13.17 8.27 -4.01
CA LYS A 21 -13.83 6.95 -3.96
C LYS A 21 -13.81 6.23 -5.30
N GLY A 22 -14.05 6.95 -6.40
CA GLY A 22 -13.92 6.41 -7.77
C GLY A 22 -12.49 5.91 -8.06
N ARG A 23 -11.47 6.72 -7.75
CA ARG A 23 -10.06 6.31 -7.90
C ARG A 23 -9.71 5.13 -7.01
N THR A 24 -10.15 5.14 -5.75
CA THR A 24 -9.99 4.02 -4.82
C THR A 24 -10.58 2.73 -5.40
N PHE A 25 -11.76 2.78 -6.00
CA PHE A 25 -12.38 1.61 -6.62
C PHE A 25 -11.62 1.11 -7.84
N THR A 26 -11.07 2.01 -8.66
CA THR A 26 -10.21 1.64 -9.78
C THR A 26 -8.94 0.94 -9.29
N LYS A 27 -8.25 1.52 -8.30
CA LYS A 27 -7.04 0.93 -7.71
C LYS A 27 -7.31 -0.45 -7.10
N ILE A 28 -8.39 -0.58 -6.33
CA ILE A 28 -8.80 -1.86 -5.74
C ILE A 28 -9.14 -2.89 -6.84
N SER A 29 -9.83 -2.49 -7.91
CA SER A 29 -10.13 -3.38 -9.04
C SER A 29 -8.86 -3.86 -9.75
N ASN A 30 -7.86 -2.98 -9.90
CA ASN A 30 -6.55 -3.33 -10.44
C ASN A 30 -5.79 -4.28 -9.49
N ALA A 31 -5.85 -4.04 -8.18
CA ALA A 31 -5.25 -4.92 -7.17
C ALA A 31 -5.86 -6.33 -7.18
N ILE A 32 -7.19 -6.46 -7.33
CA ILE A 32 -7.86 -7.76 -7.54
C ILE A 32 -7.32 -8.43 -8.80
N THR A 33 -7.23 -7.67 -9.90
CA THR A 33 -6.75 -8.18 -11.19
C THR A 33 -5.32 -8.71 -11.09
N ILE A 34 -4.43 -7.94 -10.47
CA ILE A 34 -3.03 -8.32 -10.22
C ILE A 34 -2.96 -9.55 -9.32
N ALA A 35 -3.75 -9.61 -8.25
CA ALA A 35 -3.74 -10.74 -7.32
C ALA A 35 -4.17 -12.05 -7.99
N VAL A 36 -5.17 -12.02 -8.88
CA VAL A 36 -5.56 -13.20 -9.67
C VAL A 36 -4.44 -13.60 -10.63
N LYS A 37 -3.84 -12.64 -11.36
CA LYS A 37 -2.73 -12.91 -12.28
C LYS A 37 -1.52 -13.52 -11.56
N GLN A 38 -1.09 -12.93 -10.43
CA GLN A 38 0.01 -13.43 -9.59
C GLN A 38 -0.30 -14.81 -8.99
N GLY A 39 -1.56 -15.10 -8.70
CA GLY A 39 -2.02 -16.42 -8.26
C GLY A 39 -2.21 -17.44 -9.37
N GLY A 40 -1.68 -17.21 -10.58
CA GLY A 40 -1.79 -18.15 -11.70
C GLY A 40 -3.20 -18.29 -12.27
N GLY A 41 -4.05 -17.26 -12.11
CA GLY A 41 -5.44 -17.28 -12.55
C GLY A 41 -6.42 -17.87 -11.53
N VAL A 42 -5.96 -18.21 -10.32
CA VAL A 42 -6.83 -18.71 -9.25
C VAL A 42 -7.73 -17.58 -8.74
N THR A 43 -9.04 -17.72 -8.98
CA THR A 43 -10.08 -16.76 -8.59
C THR A 43 -10.75 -17.09 -7.25
N ASP A 44 -10.40 -18.22 -6.65
CA ASP A 44 -10.88 -18.61 -5.33
C ASP A 44 -10.03 -17.93 -4.23
N PRO A 45 -10.58 -17.00 -3.44
CA PRO A 45 -9.84 -16.36 -2.35
C PRO A 45 -9.43 -17.31 -1.23
N ASP A 46 -9.97 -18.53 -1.18
CA ASP A 46 -9.54 -19.54 -0.22
C ASP A 46 -8.24 -20.24 -0.64
N GLN A 47 -7.94 -20.22 -1.93
CA GLN A 47 -6.73 -20.78 -2.51
C GLN A 47 -5.73 -19.69 -2.95
N ASN A 48 -6.16 -18.42 -2.99
CA ASN A 48 -5.34 -17.27 -3.35
C ASN A 48 -5.37 -16.21 -2.25
N PHE A 49 -4.37 -16.25 -1.37
CA PHE A 49 -4.27 -15.34 -0.24
C PHE A 49 -4.17 -13.85 -0.67
N ARG A 50 -3.46 -13.55 -1.77
CA ARG A 50 -3.36 -12.17 -2.28
C ARG A 50 -4.72 -11.65 -2.75
N LEU A 51 -5.51 -12.51 -3.39
CA LEU A 51 -6.87 -12.17 -3.80
C LEU A 51 -7.76 -11.93 -2.59
N ARG A 52 -7.64 -12.76 -1.54
CA ARG A 52 -8.36 -12.55 -0.29
C ARG A 52 -8.08 -11.18 0.32
N LEU A 53 -6.80 -10.80 0.43
CA LEU A 53 -6.42 -9.48 0.93
C LEU A 53 -7.04 -8.36 0.08
N ALA A 54 -6.95 -8.44 -1.24
CA ALA A 54 -7.55 -7.44 -2.14
C ALA A 54 -9.09 -7.35 -1.99
N ILE A 55 -9.78 -8.48 -1.82
CA ILE A 55 -11.23 -8.53 -1.57
C ILE A 55 -11.56 -7.91 -0.21
N ASP A 56 -10.77 -8.18 0.82
CA ASP A 56 -11.03 -7.65 2.16
C ASP A 56 -10.82 -6.13 2.20
N SER A 57 -9.76 -5.60 1.56
CA SER A 57 -9.59 -4.15 1.37
C SER A 57 -10.74 -3.54 0.52
N SER A 58 -11.31 -4.30 -0.43
CA SER A 58 -12.50 -3.87 -1.18
C SER A 58 -13.72 -3.67 -0.29
N LYS A 59 -13.96 -4.62 0.63
CA LYS A 59 -15.05 -4.55 1.61
C LYS A 59 -14.83 -3.39 2.58
N ALA A 60 -13.61 -3.21 3.09
CA ALA A 60 -13.25 -2.09 3.96
C ALA A 60 -13.51 -0.72 3.30
N ALA A 61 -13.29 -0.63 1.97
CA ALA A 61 -13.60 0.56 1.17
C ALA A 61 -15.10 0.72 0.81
N ASN A 62 -15.97 -0.19 1.27
CA ASN A 62 -17.40 -0.25 0.91
C ASN A 62 -17.62 -0.34 -0.61
N MET A 63 -16.79 -1.13 -1.31
CA MET A 63 -17.00 -1.43 -2.72
C MET A 63 -18.21 -2.37 -2.91
N PRO A 64 -19.14 -2.06 -3.85
CA PRO A 64 -20.24 -2.97 -4.20
C PRO A 64 -19.73 -4.35 -4.64
N LYS A 65 -20.44 -5.41 -4.24
CA LYS A 65 -20.06 -6.80 -4.53
C LYS A 65 -19.94 -7.05 -6.03
N GLU A 66 -20.81 -6.45 -6.84
CA GLU A 66 -20.83 -6.58 -8.30
C GLU A 66 -19.53 -6.04 -8.93
N ASN A 67 -18.93 -5.00 -8.34
CA ASN A 67 -17.65 -4.46 -8.82
C ASN A 67 -16.49 -5.43 -8.54
N ILE A 68 -16.49 -6.07 -7.37
CA ILE A 68 -15.50 -7.09 -7.00
C ILE A 68 -15.60 -8.28 -7.97
N GLU A 69 -16.80 -8.81 -8.19
CA GLU A 69 -17.03 -9.92 -9.12
C GLU A 69 -16.63 -9.57 -10.55
N ARG A 70 -16.89 -8.33 -11.00
CA ARG A 70 -16.47 -7.85 -12.32
C ARG A 70 -14.94 -7.77 -12.44
N ALA A 71 -14.24 -7.31 -11.40
CA ALA A 71 -12.78 -7.27 -11.40
C ALA A 71 -12.17 -8.67 -11.48
N ILE A 72 -12.71 -9.65 -10.74
CA ILE A 72 -12.28 -11.06 -10.80
C ILE A 72 -12.51 -11.63 -12.20
N LYS A 73 -13.71 -11.43 -12.78
CA LYS A 73 -14.03 -11.90 -14.14
C LYS A 73 -13.13 -11.29 -15.19
N ARG A 74 -12.83 -9.99 -15.07
CA ARG A 74 -11.90 -9.28 -15.97
C ARG A 74 -10.50 -9.89 -15.91
N ALA A 75 -10.05 -10.32 -14.73
CA ALA A 75 -8.71 -10.84 -14.54
C ALA A 75 -8.43 -12.18 -15.24
N ILE A 76 -9.48 -12.97 -15.49
CA ILE A 76 -9.39 -14.26 -16.19
C ILE A 76 -9.79 -14.20 -17.67
N SER A 77 -10.40 -13.10 -18.12
CA SER A 77 -10.76 -12.98 -19.53
C SER A 77 -9.52 -12.65 -20.36
N LYS A 78 -9.33 -13.38 -21.47
CA LYS A 78 -8.26 -13.10 -22.45
C LYS A 78 -8.53 -11.84 -23.29
N GLU A 79 -9.66 -11.18 -23.06
CA GLU A 79 -10.18 -10.08 -23.90
C GLU A 79 -10.04 -8.70 -23.25
N ALA A 80 -9.67 -8.60 -21.97
CA ALA A 80 -9.52 -7.30 -21.33
C ALA A 80 -8.06 -6.85 -21.33
N GLY A 81 -7.80 -5.70 -21.98
CA GLY A 81 -6.50 -5.02 -22.07
C GLY A 81 -5.61 -5.28 -20.85
N ASP A 82 -4.46 -5.87 -21.15
CA ASP A 82 -3.52 -6.41 -20.17
C ASP A 82 -3.05 -5.32 -19.23
N ILE A 83 -3.72 -5.22 -18.08
CA ILE A 83 -3.16 -4.50 -16.94
C ILE A 83 -1.86 -5.22 -16.58
N GLU A 84 -0.75 -4.52 -16.75
CA GLU A 84 0.59 -4.91 -16.37
C GLU A 84 0.97 -4.22 -15.06
N GLU A 85 1.65 -4.97 -14.19
CA GLU A 85 2.27 -4.43 -13.00
C GLU A 85 3.67 -3.92 -13.38
N VAL A 86 3.92 -2.64 -13.13
CA VAL A 86 5.20 -1.99 -13.41
C VAL A 86 5.69 -1.30 -12.15
N ILE A 87 6.97 -1.49 -11.86
CA ILE A 87 7.65 -0.84 -10.74
C ILE A 87 8.55 0.25 -11.31
N TYR A 88 8.43 1.45 -10.76
CA TYR A 88 9.34 2.56 -11.01
C TYR A 88 10.08 2.92 -9.74
N GLU A 89 11.31 3.38 -9.91
CA GLU A 89 12.23 3.71 -8.82
C GLU A 89 12.77 5.11 -9.01
N GLY A 90 13.19 5.77 -7.93
CA GLY A 90 13.85 7.05 -8.03
C GLY A 90 14.09 7.73 -6.70
N PHE A 91 14.50 8.99 -6.79
CA PHE A 91 14.78 9.84 -5.64
C PHE A 91 13.92 11.10 -5.71
N ALA A 92 13.32 11.47 -4.59
CA ALA A 92 12.51 12.68 -4.46
C ALA A 92 13.36 13.96 -4.67
N PRO A 93 12.74 15.14 -4.74
CA PRO A 93 13.47 16.41 -4.86
C PRO A 93 14.54 16.55 -3.77
N GLY A 94 15.74 16.96 -4.15
CA GLY A 94 16.90 17.03 -3.26
C GLY A 94 17.67 15.71 -3.10
N GLY A 95 17.21 14.61 -3.71
CA GLY A 95 17.98 13.38 -3.93
C GLY A 95 18.19 12.48 -2.71
N LYS A 96 17.85 12.93 -1.50
CA LYS A 96 18.05 12.15 -0.27
C LYS A 96 17.02 11.03 -0.11
N VAL A 97 15.74 11.33 -0.37
CA VAL A 97 14.64 10.39 -0.14
C VAL A 97 14.48 9.46 -1.34
N SER A 98 14.50 8.15 -1.07
CA SER A 98 14.29 7.08 -2.06
C SER A 98 12.80 6.73 -2.18
N LEU A 99 12.38 6.37 -3.39
CA LEU A 99 10.98 6.08 -3.71
C LEU A 99 10.82 4.83 -4.58
N ILE A 100 9.84 4.00 -4.23
CA ILE A 100 9.32 2.93 -5.09
C ILE A 100 7.88 3.26 -5.44
N ILE A 101 7.54 3.18 -6.73
CA ILE A 101 6.19 3.44 -7.25
C ILE A 101 5.71 2.17 -7.92
N GLU A 102 4.67 1.56 -7.35
CA GLU A 102 3.97 0.42 -7.96
C GLU A 102 2.81 0.95 -8.80
N ALA A 103 2.78 0.58 -10.07
CA ALA A 103 1.73 0.96 -11.01
C ALA A 103 1.06 -0.27 -11.63
N ALA A 104 -0.21 -0.12 -11.97
CA ALA A 104 -1.03 -1.08 -12.69
C ALA A 104 -1.61 -0.36 -13.91
N THR A 105 -1.17 -0.72 -15.12
CA THR A 105 -1.49 0.05 -16.33
C THR A 105 -1.73 -0.83 -17.54
N ASP A 106 -2.61 -0.38 -18.43
CA ASP A 106 -2.82 -0.96 -19.76
C ASP A 106 -1.88 -0.37 -20.83
N ASN A 107 -1.03 0.59 -20.45
CA ASN A 107 -0.09 1.26 -21.34
C ASN A 107 1.16 1.74 -20.59
N VAL A 108 2.18 0.90 -20.56
CA VAL A 108 3.45 1.17 -19.86
C VAL A 108 4.13 2.44 -20.35
N GLN A 109 4.11 2.72 -21.66
CA GLN A 109 4.76 3.90 -22.22
C GLN A 109 4.08 5.19 -21.75
N ARG A 110 2.74 5.24 -21.73
CA ARG A 110 1.96 6.36 -21.22
C ARG A 110 2.26 6.60 -19.74
N THR A 111 2.19 5.55 -18.92
CA THR A 111 2.42 5.66 -17.47
C THR A 111 3.84 6.12 -17.16
N SER A 112 4.85 5.52 -17.82
CA SER A 112 6.25 5.89 -17.64
C SER A 112 6.50 7.35 -18.06
N ALA A 113 5.93 7.80 -19.18
CA ALA A 113 6.05 9.20 -19.63
C ALA A 113 5.42 10.18 -18.62
N THR A 114 4.23 9.87 -18.12
CA THR A 114 3.53 10.69 -17.11
C THR A 114 4.34 10.79 -15.81
N ILE A 115 4.81 9.67 -15.28
CA ILE A 115 5.63 9.65 -14.06
C ILE A 115 6.92 10.44 -14.28
N LYS A 116 7.66 10.20 -15.38
CA LYS A 116 8.87 10.97 -15.70
C LYS A 116 8.61 12.47 -15.81
N SER A 117 7.46 12.88 -16.37
CA SER A 117 7.09 14.29 -16.41
C SER A 117 6.92 14.89 -15.01
N ILE A 118 6.36 14.15 -14.06
CA ILE A 118 6.20 14.59 -12.67
C ILE A 118 7.56 14.69 -11.97
N PHE A 119 8.44 13.70 -12.16
CA PHE A 119 9.82 13.76 -11.68
C PHE A 119 10.55 15.02 -12.17
N ASN A 120 10.51 15.27 -13.48
CA ASN A 120 11.17 16.42 -14.09
C ASN A 120 10.61 17.76 -13.58
N LYS A 121 9.28 17.90 -13.48
CA LYS A 121 8.64 19.14 -13.01
C LYS A 121 8.97 19.45 -11.54
N SER A 122 9.18 18.42 -10.72
CA SER A 122 9.48 18.57 -9.30
C SER A 122 10.98 18.63 -8.98
N GLY A 123 11.86 18.48 -9.98
CA GLY A 123 13.31 18.41 -9.76
C GLY A 123 13.74 17.14 -9.02
N ALA A 124 13.00 16.05 -9.20
CA ALA A 124 13.29 14.72 -8.69
C ALA A 124 14.05 13.88 -9.73
N ASN A 125 14.73 12.82 -9.29
CA ASN A 125 15.55 11.97 -10.16
C ASN A 125 14.88 10.62 -10.40
N PHE A 126 14.51 10.34 -11.65
CA PHE A 126 13.97 9.05 -12.04
C PHE A 126 15.09 8.01 -12.11
N GLY A 127 14.94 6.92 -11.35
CA GLY A 127 15.94 5.87 -11.20
C GLY A 127 15.84 4.79 -12.28
N GLN A 128 16.92 4.03 -12.41
CA GLN A 128 16.91 2.76 -13.15
C GLN A 128 16.35 1.64 -12.26
N PRO A 129 15.84 0.54 -12.84
CA PRO A 129 15.47 -0.65 -12.07
C PRO A 129 16.62 -1.12 -11.16
N GLY A 130 16.31 -1.39 -9.89
CA GLY A 130 17.26 -1.80 -8.86
C GLY A 130 18.01 -0.66 -8.15
N SER A 131 17.73 0.60 -8.47
CA SER A 131 18.44 1.75 -7.89
C SER A 131 18.14 2.01 -6.42
N VAL A 132 16.96 1.65 -5.93
CA VAL A 132 16.56 1.84 -4.52
C VAL A 132 15.89 0.61 -3.91
N MET A 133 15.53 -0.40 -4.70
CA MET A 133 14.82 -1.60 -4.25
C MET A 133 15.46 -2.28 -3.02
N TYR A 134 16.80 -2.33 -2.97
CA TYR A 134 17.56 -2.91 -1.85
C TYR A 134 17.39 -2.17 -0.52
N GLN A 135 16.87 -0.93 -0.55
CA GLN A 135 16.60 -0.13 0.64
C GLN A 135 15.24 -0.44 1.28
N PHE A 136 14.45 -1.34 0.69
CA PHE A 136 13.11 -1.69 1.17
C PHE A 136 12.97 -3.20 1.38
N LYS A 137 12.24 -3.58 2.43
CA LYS A 137 11.84 -4.96 2.73
C LYS A 137 10.34 -5.11 2.45
N GLN A 138 9.96 -6.19 1.78
CA GLN A 138 8.56 -6.58 1.65
C GLN A 138 8.07 -7.18 2.97
N ILE A 139 6.93 -6.70 3.46
CA ILE A 139 6.38 -7.09 4.76
C ILE A 139 4.86 -7.23 4.66
N GLY A 140 4.27 -8.07 5.50
CA GLY A 140 2.84 -8.05 5.75
C GLY A 140 2.50 -6.96 6.75
N ARG A 141 1.42 -6.20 6.51
CA ARG A 141 0.89 -5.19 7.43
C ARG A 141 -0.56 -5.49 7.72
N ILE A 142 -0.95 -5.45 8.98
CA ILE A 142 -2.31 -5.62 9.46
C ILE A 142 -2.66 -4.39 10.29
N ILE A 143 -3.85 -3.85 10.10
CA ILE A 143 -4.38 -2.74 10.90
C ILE A 143 -5.55 -3.29 11.68
N VAL A 144 -5.50 -3.15 13.00
CA VAL A 144 -6.60 -3.55 13.89
C VAL A 144 -7.16 -2.36 14.65
N ASN A 145 -8.42 -2.46 15.04
CA ASN A 145 -9.08 -1.46 15.86
C ASN A 145 -8.71 -1.68 17.34
N LYS A 146 -8.31 -0.61 18.04
CA LYS A 146 -8.05 -0.66 19.49
C LYS A 146 -9.34 -0.60 20.31
N LYS A 147 -10.48 -0.27 19.71
CA LYS A 147 -11.77 -0.19 20.43
C LYS A 147 -12.14 -1.53 21.08
N GLY A 148 -12.39 -1.50 22.38
CA GLY A 148 -12.80 -2.68 23.15
C GLY A 148 -11.66 -3.55 23.66
N THR A 149 -10.40 -3.16 23.44
CA THR A 149 -9.21 -3.83 23.97
C THR A 149 -8.12 -2.80 24.33
N THR A 150 -6.99 -3.25 24.89
CA THR A 150 -5.82 -2.41 25.15
C THR A 150 -4.71 -2.69 24.14
N PHE A 151 -3.79 -1.74 24.00
CA PHE A 151 -2.60 -1.94 23.16
C PHE A 151 -1.78 -3.13 23.65
N GLU A 152 -1.59 -3.26 24.96
CA GLU A 152 -0.79 -4.32 25.59
C GLU A 152 -1.31 -5.70 25.22
N LYS A 153 -2.64 -5.89 25.23
CA LYS A 153 -3.26 -7.16 24.83
C LYS A 153 -3.04 -7.42 23.33
N ILE A 154 -3.26 -6.43 22.46
CA ILE A 154 -3.04 -6.60 21.02
C ILE A 154 -1.57 -6.94 20.76
N PHE A 155 -0.64 -6.24 21.42
CA PHE A 155 0.79 -6.45 21.30
C PHE A 155 1.19 -7.88 21.67
N GLU A 156 0.74 -8.37 22.82
CA GLU A 156 1.05 -9.72 23.30
C GLU A 156 0.54 -10.79 22.32
N GLU A 157 -0.72 -10.69 21.88
CA GLU A 157 -1.30 -11.63 20.92
C GLU A 157 -0.57 -11.58 19.56
N ALA A 158 -0.28 -10.39 19.05
CA ALA A 158 0.41 -10.22 17.77
C ALA A 158 1.81 -10.84 17.81
N VAL A 159 2.58 -10.61 18.88
CA VAL A 159 3.91 -11.19 19.05
C VAL A 159 3.85 -12.71 19.16
N ASN A 160 2.88 -13.25 19.92
CA ASN A 160 2.68 -14.70 20.05
C ASN A 160 2.35 -15.38 18.70
N LEU A 161 1.67 -14.66 17.81
CA LEU A 161 1.37 -15.13 16.45
C LEU A 161 2.51 -14.90 15.45
N GLY A 162 3.62 -14.28 15.88
CA GLY A 162 4.81 -14.06 15.06
C GLY A 162 4.81 -12.74 14.27
N ALA A 163 4.26 -11.67 14.85
CA ALA A 163 4.53 -10.30 14.42
C ALA A 163 6.01 -9.94 14.63
N GLU A 164 6.59 -9.23 13.67
CA GLU A 164 7.94 -8.67 13.73
C GLU A 164 7.97 -7.29 14.41
N ASP A 165 6.89 -6.51 14.29
CA ASP A 165 6.77 -5.17 14.89
C ASP A 165 5.30 -4.79 15.13
N VAL A 166 5.04 -3.94 16.12
CA VAL A 166 3.70 -3.50 16.51
C VAL A 166 3.73 -2.04 16.99
N GLU A 167 2.95 -1.18 16.34
CA GLU A 167 2.93 0.26 16.60
C GLU A 167 1.53 0.72 17.06
N ASP A 168 1.47 1.44 18.18
CA ASP A 168 0.24 2.08 18.67
C ASP A 168 0.00 3.44 17.98
N VAL A 169 -1.12 3.58 17.27
CA VAL A 169 -1.46 4.78 16.50
C VAL A 169 -2.89 5.25 16.78
N ASN A 170 -3.06 6.10 17.79
CA ASN A 170 -4.35 6.66 18.22
C ASN A 170 -5.38 5.58 18.63
N ASP A 171 -6.30 5.23 17.73
CA ASP A 171 -7.36 4.23 17.92
C ASP A 171 -7.12 2.95 17.12
N GLU A 172 -6.02 2.90 16.36
CA GLU A 172 -5.64 1.77 15.51
C GLU A 172 -4.27 1.24 15.97
N VAL A 173 -4.04 -0.06 15.79
CA VAL A 173 -2.73 -0.69 16.02
C VAL A 173 -2.26 -1.29 14.71
N PHE A 174 -1.01 -0.98 14.35
CA PHE A 174 -0.35 -1.46 13.14
C PHE A 174 0.55 -2.63 13.52
N ILE A 175 0.35 -3.75 12.85
CA ILE A 175 1.07 -5.00 13.13
C ILE A 175 1.80 -5.40 11.85
N TYR A 176 3.09 -5.62 11.96
CA TYR A 176 3.95 -6.00 10.85
C TYR A 176 4.43 -7.43 11.05
N ALA A 177 4.41 -8.24 10.00
CA ALA A 177 4.82 -9.63 10.06
C ALA A 177 5.49 -10.04 8.75
N ASN A 178 6.25 -11.14 8.77
CA ASN A 178 6.76 -11.72 7.53
C ASN A 178 5.61 -12.01 6.55
N VAL A 179 5.83 -11.81 5.25
CA VAL A 179 4.82 -12.08 4.21
C VAL A 179 4.32 -13.52 4.23
N GLY A 180 5.16 -14.48 4.64
CA GLY A 180 4.76 -15.88 4.81
C GLY A 180 3.86 -16.12 6.03
N ASN A 181 3.93 -15.24 7.05
CA ASN A 181 3.25 -15.41 8.33
C ASN A 181 2.01 -14.51 8.49
N ILE A 182 1.85 -13.50 7.63
CA ILE A 182 0.75 -12.51 7.75
C ILE A 182 -0.64 -13.15 7.84
N LYS A 183 -0.88 -14.28 7.15
CA LYS A 183 -2.16 -14.99 7.22
C LYS A 183 -2.45 -15.50 8.63
N GLU A 184 -1.47 -16.15 9.26
CA GLU A 184 -1.60 -16.74 10.59
C GLU A 184 -1.81 -15.64 11.64
N VAL A 185 -1.04 -14.56 11.56
CA VAL A 185 -1.22 -13.38 12.45
C VAL A 185 -2.60 -12.77 12.29
N ARG A 186 -3.05 -12.53 11.05
CA ARG A 186 -4.33 -11.87 10.78
C ARG A 186 -5.52 -12.73 11.21
N ASP A 187 -5.49 -14.03 10.89
CA ASP A 187 -6.56 -14.95 11.25
C ASP A 187 -6.60 -15.17 12.77
N GLY A 188 -5.44 -15.34 13.43
CA GLY A 188 -5.35 -15.51 14.88
C GLY A 188 -5.84 -14.30 15.68
N LEU A 189 -5.51 -13.07 15.25
CA LEU A 189 -6.06 -11.85 15.87
C LEU A 189 -7.61 -11.81 15.77
N SER A 190 -8.14 -12.21 14.62
CA SER A 190 -9.60 -12.26 14.41
C SER A 190 -10.28 -13.29 15.32
N GLU A 191 -9.64 -14.44 15.54
CA GLU A 191 -10.12 -15.49 16.46
C GLU A 191 -10.14 -15.03 17.92
N GLN A 192 -9.23 -14.14 18.32
CA GLN A 192 -9.23 -13.50 19.64
C GLN A 192 -10.26 -12.36 19.78
N GLY A 193 -11.10 -12.15 18.76
CA GLY A 193 -12.12 -11.12 18.73
C GLY A 193 -11.57 -9.71 18.47
N ILE A 194 -10.33 -9.58 17.99
CA ILE A 194 -9.73 -8.31 17.61
C ILE A 194 -10.19 -7.97 16.19
N GLU A 195 -10.85 -6.82 16.03
CA GLU A 195 -11.36 -6.39 14.72
C GLU A 195 -10.20 -5.98 13.79
N VAL A 196 -9.97 -6.80 12.76
CA VAL A 196 -9.05 -6.48 11.66
C VAL A 196 -9.73 -5.51 10.69
N LEU A 197 -9.20 -4.31 10.59
CA LEU A 197 -9.70 -3.24 9.72
C LEU A 197 -9.15 -3.35 8.30
N ASP A 198 -7.88 -3.74 8.15
CA ASP A 198 -7.22 -3.93 6.87
C ASP A 198 -6.02 -4.88 7.01
N SER A 199 -5.63 -5.51 5.91
CA SER A 199 -4.42 -6.33 5.85
C SER A 199 -3.88 -6.36 4.43
N GLU A 200 -2.58 -6.11 4.26
CA GLU A 200 -1.94 -6.04 2.96
C GLU A 200 -0.49 -6.52 2.97
N ILE A 201 0.03 -6.84 1.79
CA ILE A 201 1.46 -6.90 1.55
C ILE A 201 1.93 -5.49 1.17
N SER A 202 2.98 -5.03 1.84
CA SER A 202 3.51 -3.67 1.74
C SER A 202 5.04 -3.71 1.65
N LYS A 203 5.66 -2.53 1.50
CA LYS A 203 7.12 -2.35 1.58
C LYS A 203 7.45 -1.32 2.65
N ILE A 204 8.44 -1.64 3.49
CA ILE A 204 8.98 -0.71 4.47
C ILE A 204 10.46 -0.44 4.19
N PRO A 205 10.95 0.80 4.38
CA PRO A 205 12.37 1.10 4.27
C PRO A 205 13.17 0.39 5.38
N VAL A 206 14.38 -0.06 5.05
CA VAL A 206 15.35 -0.63 6.01
C VAL A 206 15.93 0.47 6.91
N ALA A 207 16.04 1.70 6.40
CA ALA A 207 16.44 2.88 7.14
C ALA A 207 15.65 4.09 6.63
N THR A 208 15.26 4.99 7.55
CA THR A 208 14.50 6.20 7.24
C THR A 208 15.39 7.44 7.17
N ILE A 209 14.87 8.49 6.56
CA ILE A 209 15.50 9.81 6.42
C ILE A 209 14.53 10.86 6.95
N SER A 210 14.93 11.58 7.99
CA SER A 210 14.21 12.76 8.46
C SER A 210 14.65 14.01 7.69
N LEU A 211 13.67 14.89 7.41
CA LEU A 211 13.86 16.22 6.85
C LEU A 211 13.31 17.31 7.79
N ASP A 212 13.16 17.02 9.09
CA ASP A 212 12.50 17.94 10.03
C ASP A 212 13.25 19.26 10.22
N GLU A 213 14.57 19.27 10.02
CA GLU A 213 15.41 20.47 10.04
C GLU A 213 15.24 21.34 8.77
N ASP A 214 14.66 20.79 7.70
CA ASP A 214 14.40 21.48 6.43
C ASP A 214 12.94 21.28 5.99
N LEU A 215 12.05 22.00 6.68
CA LEU A 215 10.60 21.96 6.45
C LEU A 215 10.21 22.30 5.00
N GLN A 216 11.00 23.13 4.31
CA GLN A 216 10.73 23.46 2.91
C GLN A 216 10.99 22.25 2.01
N SER A 217 12.11 21.56 2.20
CA SER A 217 12.40 20.31 1.49
C SER A 217 11.40 19.21 1.84
N LYS A 218 11.04 19.06 3.12
CA LYS A 218 10.00 18.11 3.56
C LYS A 218 8.69 18.34 2.82
N THR A 219 8.18 19.58 2.83
CA THR A 219 6.94 19.95 2.13
C THR A 219 7.01 19.68 0.62
N LYS A 220 8.16 19.92 -0.02
CA LYS A 220 8.34 19.64 -1.47
C LYS A 220 8.29 18.15 -1.76
N VAL A 221 8.93 17.33 -0.93
CA VAL A 221 8.90 15.87 -1.07
C VAL A 221 7.49 15.33 -0.84
N GLU A 222 6.78 15.80 0.18
CA GLU A 222 5.41 15.38 0.47
C GLU A 222 4.47 15.69 -0.71
N LYS A 223 4.50 16.92 -1.23
CA LYS A 223 3.69 17.30 -2.41
C LYS A 223 4.03 16.49 -3.65
N PHE A 224 5.32 16.16 -3.83
CA PHE A 224 5.75 15.32 -4.94
C PHE A 224 5.17 13.89 -4.82
N ILE A 225 5.23 13.29 -3.63
CA ILE A 225 4.62 11.98 -3.37
C ILE A 225 3.11 12.04 -3.60
N GLU A 226 2.42 13.04 -3.05
CA GLU A 226 0.98 13.23 -3.24
C GLU A 226 0.63 13.31 -4.73
N SER A 227 1.42 14.02 -5.54
CA SER A 227 1.19 14.12 -7.00
C SER A 227 1.33 12.79 -7.75
N LEU A 228 2.17 11.88 -7.27
CA LEU A 228 2.31 10.53 -7.82
C LEU A 228 1.11 9.66 -7.41
N GLU A 229 0.69 9.75 -6.14
CA GLU A 229 -0.47 9.00 -5.62
C GLU A 229 -1.79 9.40 -6.28
N GLU A 230 -1.89 10.62 -6.80
CA GLU A 230 -3.06 11.11 -7.53
C GLU A 230 -3.24 10.49 -8.93
N LEU A 231 -2.20 9.83 -9.48
CA LEU A 231 -2.29 9.13 -10.76
C LEU A 231 -3.15 7.87 -10.64
N ASP A 232 -4.03 7.66 -11.63
CA ASP A 232 -4.92 6.49 -11.68
C ASP A 232 -4.15 5.17 -11.84
N ASP A 233 -3.07 5.18 -12.61
CA ASP A 233 -2.21 4.01 -12.84
C ASP A 233 -1.39 3.65 -11.58
N VAL A 234 -1.08 4.63 -10.72
CA VAL A 234 -0.24 4.40 -9.52
C VAL A 234 -1.06 3.74 -8.42
N GLN A 235 -0.65 2.55 -8.02
CA GLN A 235 -1.27 1.80 -6.93
C GLN A 235 -0.72 2.25 -5.58
N LYS A 236 0.60 2.28 -5.42
CA LYS A 236 1.27 2.58 -4.15
C LYS A 236 2.56 3.35 -4.40
N VAL A 237 2.89 4.24 -3.47
CA VAL A 237 4.17 4.93 -3.41
C VAL A 237 4.78 4.65 -2.04
N TYR A 238 5.98 4.09 -2.01
CA TYR A 238 6.74 3.86 -0.80
C TYR A 238 7.92 4.80 -0.76
N SER A 239 8.17 5.39 0.39
CA SER A 239 9.32 6.27 0.62
C SER A 239 10.09 5.84 1.86
N ASN A 240 11.36 6.24 1.93
CA ASN A 240 12.12 6.20 3.17
C ASN A 240 12.08 7.52 3.95
N LEU A 241 11.18 8.45 3.59
CA LEU A 241 10.94 9.66 4.39
C LEU A 241 10.30 9.26 5.73
N GLU A 242 10.77 9.86 6.80
CA GLU A 242 10.20 9.73 8.15
C GLU A 242 8.97 10.62 8.39
#